data_AF-A0A7W3NGV6-F1
#
_entry.id   AF-A0A7W3NGV6-F1
#
_cell.length_a   1.000
_cell.length_b   1.000
_cell.length_c   1.000
_cell.angle_alpha   90.00
_cell.angle_beta   90.00
_cell.angle_gamma   90.00
#
_symmetry.space_group_name_H-M   'P 1'
#
loop_
_entity.id
_entity.type
_entity.pdbx_description
1 polymer ?
#
loop_
_entity_poly.entity_id
_entity_poly.type
_entity_poly.pdbx_seq_one_letter_code
_entity_poly.pdbx_strand_id
1 'polypeptide(L)' 'MTIKNDRIDTVEITEADTHYSESYIEGLPTQVVQRQSSDVDVVSGATLSTEDFQNAVDDALQQAMNA' A
#
# COMPACT_ATOMS: atom_id res chain seq x y z
N MET A 1 -0.67 1.20 -8.74
CA MET A 1 -0.40 2.56 -8.22
C MET A 1 -0.23 3.53 -9.38
N THR A 2 -0.68 4.78 -9.23
CA THR A 2 -0.41 5.84 -10.21
C THR A 2 0.21 7.07 -9.55
N ILE A 3 1.14 7.72 -10.27
CA ILE A 3 1.79 8.96 -9.85
C ILE A 3 1.42 10.06 -10.85
N LYS A 4 0.99 11.22 -10.34
CA LYS A 4 0.71 12.43 -11.13
C LYS A 4 1.37 13.62 -10.46
N ASN A 5 2.08 14.44 -11.24
CA ASN A 5 2.77 15.64 -10.75
C ASN A 5 3.63 15.35 -9.51
N ASP A 6 4.45 14.29 -9.58
CA ASP A 6 5.33 13.84 -8.49
C ASP A 6 4.62 13.48 -7.18
N ARG A 7 3.33 13.12 -7.26
CA ARG A 7 2.51 12.71 -6.12
C ARG A 7 1.77 11.40 -6.40
N ILE A 8 1.64 10.56 -5.38
CA ILE A 8 0.80 9.37 -5.40
C ILE A 8 -0.66 9.82 -5.56
N ASP A 9 -1.28 9.45 -6.67
CA ASP A 9 -2.67 9.80 -7.00
C ASP A 9 -3.62 8.66 -6.61
N THR A 10 -3.26 7.42 -6.97
CA THR A 10 -4.06 6.23 -6.62
C THR A 10 -3.18 5.07 -6.16
N VAL A 11 -3.70 4.32 -5.19
CA VAL A 11 -3.16 3.05 -4.71
C VAL A 11 -4.33 2.07 -4.67
N GLU A 12 -4.11 0.89 -5.22
CA GLU A 12 -5.11 -0.18 -5.31
C GLU A 12 -4.41 -1.48 -4.95
N ILE A 13 -5.08 -2.32 -4.16
CA ILE A 13 -4.68 -3.70 -3.93
C ILE A 13 -5.26 -4.50 -5.08
N THR A 14 -4.40 -5.00 -5.97
CA THR A 14 -4.84 -5.74 -7.16
C THR A 14 -4.93 -7.24 -6.91
N GLU A 15 -4.17 -7.73 -5.95
CA GLU A 15 -4.10 -9.13 -5.55
C GLU A 15 -3.71 -9.21 -4.07
N ALA A 16 -4.35 -10.12 -3.34
CA ALA A 16 -4.06 -10.37 -1.94
C ALA A 16 -4.12 -11.88 -1.69
N ASP A 17 -2.95 -12.52 -1.66
CA ASP A 17 -2.78 -13.94 -1.31
C ASP A 17 -2.30 -14.07 0.14
N THR A 18 -3.05 -13.49 1.07
CA THR A 18 -2.73 -13.57 2.51
C THR A 18 -3.65 -14.56 3.21
N HIS A 19 -3.20 -15.11 4.34
CA HIS A 19 -3.99 -16.08 5.12
C HIS A 19 -5.33 -15.52 5.62
N TYR A 20 -5.39 -14.20 5.84
CA TYR A 20 -6.58 -13.48 6.29
C TYR A 20 -7.18 -12.65 5.16
N SER A 21 -8.43 -12.21 5.34
CA SER A 21 -9.14 -11.44 4.32
C SER A 21 -8.46 -10.09 4.06
N GLU A 22 -8.44 -9.66 2.80
CA GLU A 22 -8.00 -8.32 2.39
C GLU A 22 -8.77 -7.19 3.10
N SER A 23 -10.00 -7.44 3.57
CA SER A 23 -10.81 -6.44 4.28
C SER A 23 -10.14 -5.87 5.52
N TYR A 24 -9.13 -6.57 6.08
CA TYR A 24 -8.33 -6.04 7.19
C TYR A 24 -7.44 -4.86 6.77
N ILE A 25 -7.01 -4.83 5.51
CA ILE A 25 -6.06 -3.85 4.96
C ILE A 25 -6.66 -2.93 3.89
N GLU A 26 -7.94 -3.08 3.56
CA GLU A 26 -8.63 -2.29 2.51
C GLU A 26 -8.56 -0.76 2.72
N GLY A 27 -8.37 -0.31 3.97
CA GLY A 27 -8.22 1.10 4.32
C GLY A 27 -6.81 1.66 4.11
N LEU A 28 -5.78 0.81 4.05
CA LEU A 28 -4.38 1.23 3.97
C LEU A 28 -4.03 1.99 2.69
N PRO A 29 -4.57 1.65 1.49
CA PRO A 29 -4.35 2.44 0.27
C PRO A 29 -4.70 3.93 0.41
N THR A 30 -5.76 4.24 1.15
CA THR A 30 -6.16 5.64 1.39
C THR A 30 -5.12 6.37 2.24
N GLN A 31 -4.52 5.68 3.22
CA GLN A 31 -3.47 6.26 4.05
C GLN A 31 -2.22 6.56 3.23
N VAL A 32 -1.84 5.69 2.30
CA VAL A 32 -0.70 5.92 1.40
C VAL A 32 -0.90 7.17 0.56
N VAL A 33 -2.08 7.34 -0.04
CA VAL A 33 -2.40 8.55 -0.83
C VAL A 33 -2.36 9.80 0.06
N GLN A 34 -2.88 9.74 1.30
CA GLN A 34 -2.87 10.88 2.20
C GLN A 34 -1.47 11.25 2.71
N ARG A 35 -0.68 10.26 3.09
CA ARG A 35 0.64 10.43 3.71
C ARG A 35 1.77 10.54 2.68
N GLN A 36 1.52 10.13 1.43
CA GLN A 36 2.52 10.03 0.38
C GLN A 36 3.69 9.11 0.80
N SER A 37 3.38 8.03 1.50
CA SER A 37 4.35 7.13 2.13
C SER A 37 3.74 5.73 2.28
N SER A 38 4.57 4.69 2.24
CA SER A 38 4.24 3.33 2.65
C SER A 38 4.02 3.17 4.16
N ASP A 39 4.39 4.18 4.96
CA ASP A 39 4.20 4.17 6.42
C ASP A 39 2.73 4.40 6.81
N VAL A 40 2.01 3.29 6.94
CA VAL A 40 0.58 3.20 7.29
C VAL A 40 0.40 2.58 8.66
N ASP A 41 -0.79 2.75 9.24
CA ASP A 41 -1.08 2.23 10.56
C ASP A 41 -1.12 0.69 10.57
N VAL A 42 -0.41 0.08 11.52
CA VAL A 42 -0.42 -1.37 11.72
C VAL A 42 -1.81 -1.82 12.18
N VAL A 43 -2.40 -2.77 11.45
CA VAL A 43 -3.72 -3.32 11.77
C VAL A 43 -3.57 -4.48 12.76
N SER A 44 -4.22 -4.35 13.93
CA SER A 44 -4.21 -5.40 14.96
C SER A 44 -4.84 -6.69 14.42
N GLY A 45 -4.11 -7.81 14.54
CA GLY A 45 -4.53 -9.11 14.01
C GLY A 45 -4.19 -9.32 12.52
N ALA A 46 -3.63 -8.32 11.85
CA ALA A 46 -3.19 -8.38 10.46
C ALA A 46 -1.80 -7.72 10.27
N THR A 47 -0.91 -7.89 11.25
CA THR A 47 0.45 -7.31 11.23
C THR A 47 1.22 -7.72 9.98
N LEU A 48 1.25 -9.02 9.64
CA LEU A 48 1.96 -9.51 8.46
C LEU A 48 1.35 -8.97 7.16
N SER A 49 0.02 -8.97 7.04
CA SER A 49 -0.66 -8.37 5.89
C SER A 49 -0.38 -6.87 5.76
N THR A 50 -0.21 -6.17 6.89
CA THR A 50 0.18 -4.75 6.88
C THR A 50 1.61 -4.60 6.36
N GLU A 51 2.56 -5.37 6.90
CA GLU A 51 3.96 -5.35 6.45
C GLU A 51 4.11 -5.69 4.95
N ASP A 52 3.41 -6.72 4.48
CA ASP A 52 3.38 -7.10 3.06
C ASP A 52 2.83 -5.96 2.18
N PHE A 53 1.77 -5.29 2.62
CA PHE A 53 1.23 -4.13 1.94
C PHE A 53 2.23 -2.96 1.90
N GLN A 54 2.93 -2.68 3.00
CA GLN A 54 3.96 -1.63 3.05
C GLN A 54 5.08 -1.90 2.05
N ASN A 55 5.58 -3.14 2.02
CA ASN A 55 6.62 -3.56 1.09
C ASN A 55 6.16 -3.43 -0.38
N ALA A 56 4.93 -3.85 -0.68
CA ALA A 56 4.37 -3.73 -2.03
C ALA A 56 4.25 -2.26 -2.49
N VAL A 57 3.93 -1.34 -1.57
CA VAL A 57 3.89 0.10 -1.86
C VAL A 57 5.30 0.64 -2.12
N ASP A 58 6.28 0.26 -1.31
CA ASP A 58 7.67 0.66 -1.52
C ASP A 58 8.22 0.17 -2.86
N ASP A 59 7.98 -1.09 -3.21
CA ASP A 59 8.37 -1.67 -4.50
C ASP A 59 7.71 -0.93 -5.66
N ALA A 60 6.43 -0.61 -5.55
CA ALA A 60 5.71 0.13 -6.58
C ALA A 60 6.23 1.57 -6.73
N LEU A 61 6.59 2.25 -5.63
CA LEU A 61 7.22 3.56 -5.66
C LEU A 61 8.59 3.51 -6.35
N GLN A 62 9.42 2.53 -5.99
CA GLN A 62 10.72 2.33 -6.62
C GLN A 62 10.59 2.05 -8.12
N GLN A 63 9.64 1.21 -8.52
CA GLN A 63 9.38 0.93 -9.94
C GLN A 63 8.93 2.19 -10.68
N ALA A 64 8.04 2.99 -10.08
CA ALA A 64 7.54 4.22 -10.69
C ALA A 64 8.62 5.31 -10.82
N MET A 65 9.58 5.38 -9.89
CA MET A 65 10.71 6.30 -9.96
C MET A 65 11.78 5.87 -10.98
N ASN A 66 11.86 4.57 -11.28
CA ASN A 66 12.83 4.01 -12.23
C ASN A 66 12.26 3.82 -13.65
N ALA A 67 10.98 4.14 -13.87
CA ALA A 67 10.28 4.04 -15.15
C ALA A 67 10.37 5.36 -15.94
#